data_AF-A0A223D2X9-F1
#
_entry.id   AF-A0A223D2X9-F1
#
_cell.length_a   1.000
_cell.length_b   1.000
_cell.length_c   1.000
_cell.angle_alpha   90.00
_cell.angle_beta   90.00
_cell.angle_gamma   90.00
#
_symmetry.space_group_name_H-M   'P 1'
#
loop_
_entity.id
_entity.type
_entity.pdbx_description
1 polymer ?
#
loop_
_entity_poly.entity_id
_entity_poly.type
_entity_poly.pdbx_seq_one_letter_code
_entity_poly.pdbx_strand_id
1 'polypeptide(L)'
;MDLNDLAKQLYMMADDLHAGLADGLQITATKTASNAKKRLGKYQQGWAKLKEVTIRRKFGKNKAASKTRMKRGGSGSDSPLVDTGIMRASITNKVDRGSLQAEVGTPAIQAATHEFGDEARGIPARPYLRPALHEEMEHIEDNLAAGIAKRVSSK
;
A
#
# COMPACT_ATOMS: atom_id res chain seq x y z
N MET A 1 20.78 -39.48 13.82
CA MET A 1 19.49 -38.81 13.68
C MET A 1 18.50 -39.88 13.24
N ASP A 2 17.58 -40.26 14.10
CA ASP A 2 16.51 -41.19 13.74
C ASP A 2 15.24 -40.43 13.30
N LEU A 3 14.22 -41.18 12.87
CA LEU A 3 12.96 -40.59 12.41
C LEU A 3 12.21 -39.83 13.53
N ASN A 4 12.35 -40.25 14.78
CA ASN A 4 11.71 -39.58 15.92
C ASN A 4 12.40 -38.26 16.26
N ASP A 5 13.73 -38.20 16.17
CA ASP A 5 14.50 -36.98 16.36
C ASP A 5 14.16 -35.95 15.28
N LEU A 6 14.03 -36.38 14.02
CA LEU A 6 13.60 -35.53 12.92
C LEU A 6 12.18 -34.99 13.15
N ALA A 7 11.24 -35.84 13.54
CA ALA A 7 9.86 -35.43 13.81
C ALA A 7 9.76 -34.42 14.95
N LYS A 8 10.52 -34.61 16.04
CA LYS A 8 10.59 -33.66 17.17
C LYS A 8 11.17 -32.32 16.72
N GLN A 9 12.25 -32.33 15.93
CA GLN A 9 12.83 -31.09 15.41
C GLN A 9 11.83 -30.34 14.53
N LEU A 10 11.15 -31.02 13.61
CA LEU A 10 10.12 -30.41 12.76
C LEU A 10 8.96 -29.82 13.59
N TYR A 11 8.51 -30.54 14.62
CA TYR A 11 7.47 -30.03 15.53
C TYR A 11 7.92 -28.76 16.26
N MET A 12 9.16 -28.73 16.77
CA MET A 12 9.70 -27.54 17.42
C MET A 12 9.93 -26.37 16.46
N MET A 13 10.10 -26.65 15.16
CA MET A 13 10.22 -25.64 14.11
C MET A 13 8.87 -25.12 13.61
N ALA A 14 7.74 -25.79 13.91
CA ALA A 14 6.43 -25.41 13.41
C ALA A 14 6.03 -24.00 13.85
N ASP A 15 6.31 -23.65 15.11
CA ASP A 15 6.04 -22.30 15.64
C ASP A 15 6.92 -21.24 14.97
N ASP A 16 8.20 -21.54 14.73
CA ASP A 16 9.13 -20.64 14.04
C ASP A 16 8.73 -20.44 12.56
N LEU A 17 8.27 -21.50 11.89
CA LEU A 17 7.75 -21.46 10.54
C LEU A 17 6.49 -20.59 10.46
N HIS A 18 5.54 -20.80 11.37
CA HIS A 18 4.31 -20.00 11.45
C HIS A 18 4.63 -18.52 11.72
N ALA A 19 5.52 -18.25 12.67
CA ALA A 19 5.98 -16.89 12.96
C ALA A 19 6.70 -16.25 11.76
N GLY A 20 7.47 -17.05 11.01
CA GLY A 20 8.16 -16.63 9.79
C GLY A 20 7.21 -16.27 8.66
N LEU A 21 6.18 -17.09 8.44
CA LEU A 21 5.10 -16.80 7.49
C LEU A 21 4.36 -15.50 7.87
N ALA A 22 4.04 -15.32 9.15
CA ALA A 22 3.40 -14.10 9.63
C ALA A 22 4.30 -12.86 9.45
N ASP A 23 5.61 -12.99 9.63
CA ASP A 23 6.58 -11.90 9.38
C ASP A 23 6.66 -11.57 7.88
N GLY A 24 6.69 -12.57 7.01
CA GLY A 24 6.68 -12.38 5.56
C GLY A 24 5.39 -11.71 5.07
N LEU A 25 4.24 -12.12 5.61
CA LEU A 25 2.96 -11.50 5.35
C LEU A 25 2.94 -10.02 5.78
N GLN A 26 3.53 -9.69 6.93
CA GLN A 26 3.70 -8.31 7.39
C GLN A 26 4.59 -7.48 6.46
N ILE A 27 5.64 -8.07 5.87
CA ILE A 27 6.47 -7.41 4.87
C ILE A 27 5.64 -7.06 3.65
N THR A 28 4.92 -8.02 3.07
CA THR A 28 4.05 -7.81 1.89
C THR A 28 3.01 -6.73 2.18
N ALA A 29 2.28 -6.83 3.30
CA ALA A 29 1.27 -5.84 3.67
C ALA A 29 1.86 -4.42 3.85
N THR A 30 3.11 -4.31 4.32
CA THR A 30 3.81 -3.03 4.48
C THR A 30 4.25 -2.45 3.15
N LYS A 31 4.77 -3.29 2.24
CA LYS A 31 5.10 -2.87 0.88
C LYS A 31 3.86 -2.43 0.12
N THR A 32 2.75 -3.16 0.19
CA THR A 32 1.46 -2.79 -0.42
C THR A 32 0.96 -1.43 0.09
N ALA A 33 0.96 -1.22 1.42
CA ALA A 33 0.57 0.07 1.99
C ALA A 33 1.48 1.21 1.52
N SER A 34 2.79 0.98 1.43
CA SER A 34 3.79 1.95 0.95
C SER A 34 3.60 2.27 -0.54
N ASN A 35 3.38 1.25 -1.37
CA ASN A 35 3.14 1.39 -2.79
C ASN A 35 1.83 2.16 -3.05
N ALA A 36 0.75 1.81 -2.35
CA ALA A 36 -0.51 2.56 -2.37
C ALA A 36 -0.30 4.04 -2.01
N LYS A 37 0.49 4.34 -0.97
CA LYS A 37 0.86 5.72 -0.58
C LYS A 37 1.67 6.44 -1.66
N LYS A 38 2.50 5.74 -2.44
CA LYS A 38 3.30 6.33 -3.54
C LYS A 38 2.44 6.64 -4.76
N ARG A 39 1.48 5.77 -5.07
CA ARG A 39 0.52 5.89 -6.17
C ARG A 39 -0.50 6.99 -5.94
N LEU A 40 -0.93 7.15 -4.68
CA LEU A 40 -1.91 8.16 -4.31
C LEU A 40 -1.41 9.58 -4.65
N GLY A 41 -2.15 10.26 -5.53
CA GLY A 41 -1.87 11.64 -5.94
C GLY A 41 -0.92 11.79 -7.13
N LYS A 42 -0.53 10.70 -7.79
CA LYS A 42 0.18 10.73 -9.08
C LYS A 42 -0.74 10.28 -10.21
N TYR A 43 -0.53 10.78 -11.43
CA TYR A 43 -1.18 10.19 -12.60
C TYR A 43 -0.69 8.76 -12.80
N GLN A 44 -1.62 7.87 -13.18
CA GLN A 44 -1.32 6.50 -13.57
C GLN A 44 -1.69 6.31 -15.04
N GLN A 45 -1.18 5.24 -15.65
CA GLN A 45 -1.48 4.90 -17.04
C GLN A 45 -3.01 4.76 -17.23
N GLY A 46 -3.54 5.36 -18.31
CA GLY A 46 -4.98 5.37 -18.59
C GLY A 46 -5.79 6.48 -17.90
N TRP A 47 -5.19 7.30 -17.03
CA TRP A 47 -5.90 8.42 -16.42
C TRP A 47 -5.91 9.63 -17.36
N ALA A 48 -7.10 10.13 -17.68
CA ALA A 48 -7.25 11.39 -18.40
C ALA A 48 -6.61 12.54 -17.61
N LYS A 49 -5.65 13.23 -18.23
CA LYS A 49 -5.02 14.42 -17.64
C LYS A 49 -6.08 15.51 -17.45
N LEU A 50 -6.05 16.17 -16.30
CA LEU A 50 -6.95 17.30 -16.04
C LEU A 50 -6.64 18.44 -17.03
N LYS A 51 -7.69 19.11 -17.53
CA LYS A 51 -7.54 20.34 -18.30
C LYS A 51 -6.84 21.41 -17.46
N GLU A 52 -5.98 22.21 -18.08
CA GLU A 52 -5.19 23.26 -17.42
C GLU A 52 -6.07 24.25 -16.63
N VAL A 53 -7.26 24.58 -17.14
CA VAL A 53 -8.23 25.45 -16.46
C VAL A 53 -8.70 24.84 -15.13
N THR A 54 -8.90 23.51 -15.09
CA THR A 54 -9.28 22.79 -13.87
C THR A 54 -8.13 22.74 -12.88
N ILE A 55 -6.90 22.55 -13.35
CA ILE A 55 -5.69 22.62 -12.53
C ILE A 55 -5.59 24.00 -11.88
N ARG A 56 -5.67 25.06 -12.68
CA ARG A 56 -5.61 26.46 -12.21
C ARG A 56 -6.73 26.80 -11.22
N ARG A 57 -7.96 26.31 -11.44
CA ARG A 57 -9.08 26.49 -10.50
C ARG A 57 -8.87 25.73 -9.17
N LYS A 58 -8.31 24.51 -9.24
CA LYS A 58 -8.09 23.63 -8.08
C LYS A 58 -6.92 24.08 -7.21
N PHE A 59 -5.85 24.58 -7.83
CA PHE A 59 -4.62 25.01 -7.13
C PHE A 59 -4.50 26.53 -6.97
N GLY A 60 -5.26 27.33 -7.73
CA GLY A 60 -5.20 28.80 -7.68
C GLY A 60 -5.89 29.46 -6.50
N LYS A 61 -6.78 28.75 -5.78
CA LYS A 61 -7.49 29.30 -4.61
C LYS A 61 -6.63 29.39 -3.32
N ASN A 62 -5.46 28.78 -3.27
CA ASN A 62 -4.55 28.82 -2.12
C ASN A 62 -3.11 29.18 -2.54
N LYS A 63 -2.84 30.46 -2.80
CA LYS A 63 -1.51 30.97 -3.19
C LYS A 63 -0.40 30.60 -2.18
N ALA A 64 -0.71 30.55 -0.88
CA ALA A 64 0.23 30.15 0.16
C ALA A 64 0.58 28.65 0.11
N ALA A 65 -0.41 27.76 -0.09
CA ALA A 65 -0.17 26.33 -0.25
C ALA A 65 0.50 25.98 -1.58
N SER A 66 0.26 26.78 -2.63
CA SER A 66 0.89 26.65 -3.95
C SER A 66 2.41 26.88 -3.91
N LYS A 67 2.89 27.93 -3.20
CA LYS A 67 4.33 28.20 -3.05
C LYS A 67 5.08 27.13 -2.26
N THR A 68 4.48 26.62 -1.18
CA THR A 68 5.11 25.58 -0.35
C THR A 68 5.11 24.20 -1.03
N ARG A 69 4.08 23.89 -1.85
CA ARG A 69 4.00 22.63 -2.61
C ARG A 69 5.00 22.52 -3.75
N MET A 70 5.26 23.61 -4.48
CA MET A 70 6.30 23.64 -5.52
C MET A 70 7.70 23.32 -4.97
N LYS A 71 8.00 23.69 -3.71
CA LYS A 71 9.29 23.41 -3.06
C LYS A 71 9.46 21.96 -2.57
N ARG A 72 8.38 21.18 -2.39
CA ARG A 72 8.44 19.81 -1.83
C ARG A 72 8.23 18.70 -2.88
N GLY A 73 8.41 19.02 -4.16
CA GLY A 73 8.31 18.03 -5.26
C GLY A 73 6.89 17.63 -5.64
N GLY A 74 5.86 18.29 -5.10
CA GLY A 74 4.49 18.15 -5.58
C GLY A 74 4.25 19.14 -6.71
N SER A 75 4.53 18.72 -7.95
CA SER A 75 4.29 19.57 -9.12
C SER A 75 2.79 19.89 -9.19
N GLY A 76 2.48 21.20 -9.13
CA GLY A 76 1.11 21.71 -9.26
C GLY A 76 0.43 21.41 -10.59
N SER A 77 1.10 20.69 -11.51
CA SER A 77 0.61 20.26 -12.82
C SER A 77 0.46 18.73 -12.97
N ASP A 78 1.12 17.91 -12.14
CA ASP A 78 1.20 16.44 -12.32
C ASP A 78 0.45 15.65 -11.23
N SER A 79 -0.22 16.34 -10.30
CA SER A 79 -1.02 15.71 -9.25
C SER A 79 -2.51 15.91 -9.48
N PRO A 80 -3.27 14.83 -9.79
CA PRO A 80 -4.71 14.92 -10.00
C PRO A 80 -5.51 15.15 -8.70
N LEU A 81 -4.86 15.03 -7.53
CA LEU A 81 -5.42 15.22 -6.19
C LEU A 81 -4.70 16.35 -5.44
N VAL A 82 -5.43 17.06 -4.58
CA VAL A 82 -4.85 18.01 -3.62
C VAL A 82 -4.26 17.18 -2.50
N ASP A 83 -2.94 17.04 -2.47
CA ASP A 83 -2.24 16.27 -1.43
C ASP A 83 -2.27 17.00 -0.09
N THR A 84 -3.34 16.80 0.69
CA THR A 84 -3.41 17.24 2.09
C THR A 84 -2.65 16.31 3.04
N GLY A 85 -2.08 15.21 2.53
CA GLY A 85 -1.42 14.18 3.31
C GLY A 85 -2.36 13.29 4.11
N ILE A 86 -3.55 13.76 4.48
CA ILE A 86 -4.50 13.04 5.38
C ILE A 86 -4.86 11.66 4.81
N MET A 87 -5.32 11.60 3.56
CA MET A 87 -5.71 10.32 2.93
C MET A 87 -4.51 9.38 2.70
N ARG A 88 -3.32 9.95 2.49
CA ARG A 88 -2.08 9.17 2.37
C ARG A 88 -1.67 8.61 3.73
N ALA A 89 -1.76 9.41 4.79
CA ALA A 89 -1.41 9.04 6.15
C ALA A 89 -2.39 8.00 6.73
N SER A 90 -3.65 8.05 6.33
CA SER A 90 -4.69 7.11 6.79
C SER A 90 -4.64 5.73 6.14
N ILE A 91 -3.69 5.46 5.22
CA ILE A 91 -3.46 4.12 4.69
C ILE A 91 -2.63 3.34 5.71
N THR A 92 -3.23 2.27 6.22
CA THR A 92 -2.63 1.40 7.24
C THR A 92 -2.71 -0.05 6.79
N ASN A 93 -1.97 -0.92 7.50
CA ASN A 93 -2.12 -2.36 7.39
C ASN A 93 -2.39 -2.96 8.78
N LYS A 94 -2.96 -4.16 8.78
CA LYS A 94 -3.16 -5.00 9.96
C LYS A 94 -2.87 -6.43 9.55
N VAL A 95 -2.11 -7.15 10.37
CA VAL A 95 -1.86 -8.58 10.17
C VAL A 95 -2.38 -9.34 11.38
N ASP A 96 -3.30 -10.26 11.14
CA ASP A 96 -3.64 -11.30 12.10
C ASP A 96 -2.64 -12.45 11.94
N ARG A 97 -1.74 -12.54 12.92
CA ARG A 97 -0.69 -13.56 12.94
C ARG A 97 -1.24 -14.96 13.26
N GLY A 98 -2.39 -15.07 13.91
CA GLY A 98 -2.98 -16.37 14.26
C GLY A 98 -3.59 -17.05 13.04
N SER A 99 -4.35 -16.29 12.25
CA SER A 99 -5.03 -16.77 11.04
C SER A 99 -4.24 -16.57 9.74
N LEU A 100 -3.05 -15.95 9.80
CA LEU A 100 -2.25 -15.55 8.64
C LEU A 100 -3.05 -14.71 7.63
N GLN A 101 -3.77 -13.72 8.14
CA GLN A 101 -4.55 -12.78 7.33
C GLN A 101 -3.96 -11.38 7.40
N ALA A 102 -4.01 -10.66 6.28
CA ALA A 102 -3.57 -9.27 6.22
C ALA A 102 -4.61 -8.39 5.54
N GLU A 103 -4.84 -7.22 6.13
CA GLU A 103 -5.71 -6.19 5.60
C GLU A 103 -4.87 -4.94 5.32
N VAL A 104 -5.06 -4.33 4.16
CA VAL A 104 -4.45 -3.06 3.78
C VAL A 104 -5.55 -2.14 3.26
N GLY A 105 -5.69 -0.96 3.87
CA GLY A 105 -6.80 -0.09 3.54
C GLY A 105 -6.76 1.24 4.25
N THR A 106 -7.88 1.95 4.21
CA THR A 106 -8.04 3.25 4.87
C THR A 106 -9.49 3.48 5.26
N PRO A 107 -9.77 4.10 6.43
CA PRO A 107 -11.13 4.42 6.85
C PRO A 107 -11.71 5.66 6.13
N ALA A 108 -10.92 6.36 5.30
CA ALA A 108 -11.38 7.57 4.63
C ALA A 108 -12.37 7.25 3.51
N ILE A 109 -13.63 7.67 3.66
CA ILE A 109 -14.71 7.46 2.66
C ILE A 109 -14.32 8.00 1.27
N GLN A 110 -13.63 9.14 1.24
CA GLN A 110 -13.16 9.76 -0.01
C GLN A 110 -12.18 8.86 -0.78
N ALA A 111 -11.46 8.00 -0.07
CA ALA A 111 -10.52 7.07 -0.67
C ALA A 111 -11.24 5.96 -1.44
N ALA A 112 -12.41 5.51 -0.99
CA ALA A 112 -13.27 4.60 -1.76
C ALA A 112 -13.79 5.25 -3.04
N THR A 113 -14.25 6.51 -2.97
CA THR A 113 -14.63 7.28 -4.17
C THR A 113 -13.46 7.39 -5.16
N HIS A 114 -12.23 7.55 -4.68
CA HIS A 114 -11.07 7.57 -5.57
C HIS A 114 -10.70 6.18 -6.08
N GLU A 115 -10.80 5.12 -5.29
CA GLU A 115 -10.46 3.76 -5.72
C GLU A 115 -11.42 3.22 -6.80
N PHE A 116 -12.71 3.50 -6.66
CA PHE A 116 -13.77 2.93 -7.50
C PHE A 116 -14.40 3.93 -8.47
N GLY A 117 -14.21 5.23 -8.26
CA GLY A 117 -14.96 6.27 -8.95
C GLY A 117 -16.37 6.45 -8.37
N ASP A 118 -17.10 7.39 -8.94
CA ASP A 118 -18.51 7.65 -8.65
C ASP A 118 -19.15 8.25 -9.89
N GLU A 119 -19.89 7.42 -10.64
CA GLU A 119 -20.52 7.81 -11.89
C GLU A 119 -21.62 8.86 -11.69
N ALA A 120 -22.40 8.75 -10.61
CA ALA A 120 -23.47 9.70 -10.29
C ALA A 120 -22.94 11.12 -10.06
N ARG A 121 -21.71 11.24 -9.53
CA ARG A 121 -21.00 12.53 -9.36
C ARG A 121 -20.03 12.87 -10.49
N GLY A 122 -19.93 12.04 -11.53
CA GLY A 122 -18.99 12.22 -12.65
C GLY A 122 -17.52 12.16 -12.22
N ILE A 123 -17.20 11.43 -11.16
CA ILE A 123 -15.84 11.27 -10.63
C ILE A 123 -15.25 9.98 -11.21
N PRO A 124 -14.19 10.06 -12.04
CA PRO A 124 -13.56 8.87 -12.60
C PRO A 124 -12.81 8.08 -11.51
N ALA A 125 -12.76 6.76 -11.69
CA ALA A 125 -11.96 5.86 -10.87
C ALA A 125 -10.46 6.20 -11.00
N ARG A 126 -9.78 6.15 -9.86
CA ARG A 126 -8.36 6.46 -9.67
C ARG A 126 -7.75 5.43 -8.71
N PRO A 127 -7.72 4.14 -9.12
CA PRO A 127 -7.32 3.05 -8.25
C PRO A 127 -5.87 3.20 -7.82
N TYR A 128 -5.59 2.96 -6.55
CA TYR A 128 -4.26 3.04 -5.96
C TYR A 128 -4.01 1.91 -4.96
N LEU A 129 -5.06 1.34 -4.36
CA LEU A 129 -4.96 0.15 -3.49
C LEU A 129 -4.89 -1.14 -4.31
N ARG A 130 -5.84 -1.37 -5.22
CA ARG A 130 -5.85 -2.62 -6.01
C ARG A 130 -4.60 -2.80 -6.88
N PRO A 131 -4.09 -1.77 -7.58
CA PRO A 131 -2.86 -1.92 -8.36
C PRO A 131 -1.63 -2.16 -7.47
N ALA A 132 -1.58 -1.54 -6.28
CA ALA A 132 -0.51 -1.78 -5.31
C ALA A 132 -0.57 -3.21 -4.76
N LEU A 133 -1.75 -3.75 -4.51
CA LEU A 133 -1.89 -5.14 -4.09
C LEU A 133 -1.42 -6.10 -5.20
N HIS A 134 -1.90 -5.89 -6.42
CA HIS A 134 -1.55 -6.75 -7.56
C HIS A 134 -0.05 -6.81 -7.82
N GLU A 135 0.64 -5.66 -7.79
CA GLU A 135 2.10 -5.60 -7.98
C GLU A 135 2.85 -6.32 -6.83
N GLU A 136 2.43 -6.13 -5.58
CA GLU A 136 3.14 -6.76 -4.46
C GLU A 136 2.82 -8.26 -4.29
N MET A 137 1.73 -8.74 -4.89
CA MET A 137 1.45 -10.18 -4.96
C MET A 137 2.53 -10.93 -5.76
N GLU A 138 3.18 -10.29 -6.74
CA GLU A 138 4.30 -10.89 -7.47
C GLU A 138 5.52 -11.14 -6.57
N HIS A 139 5.63 -10.44 -5.44
CA HIS A 139 6.74 -10.54 -4.50
C HIS A 139 6.38 -11.29 -3.21
N ILE A 140 5.18 -11.90 -3.13
CA ILE A 140 4.71 -12.51 -1.88
C ILE A 140 5.59 -13.69 -1.47
N GLU A 141 6.00 -14.53 -2.41
CA GLU A 141 6.83 -15.71 -2.13
C GLU A 141 8.20 -15.31 -1.58
N ASP A 142 8.84 -14.32 -2.18
CA ASP A 142 10.12 -13.77 -1.72
C ASP A 142 10.01 -13.19 -0.30
N ASN A 143 8.91 -12.47 -0.02
CA ASN A 143 8.68 -11.88 1.29
C ASN A 143 8.42 -12.97 2.35
N LEU A 144 7.67 -14.03 2.01
CA LEU A 144 7.45 -15.18 2.88
C LEU A 144 8.76 -15.91 3.17
N ALA A 145 9.56 -16.19 2.13
CA ALA A 145 10.86 -16.82 2.28
C ALA A 145 11.80 -15.98 3.17
N ALA A 146 11.83 -14.65 2.99
CA ALA A 146 12.61 -13.76 3.84
C ALA A 146 12.15 -13.78 5.31
N GLY A 147 10.84 -13.83 5.55
CA GLY A 147 10.26 -13.94 6.89
C GLY A 147 10.65 -15.25 7.58
N ILE A 148 10.55 -16.37 6.86
CA ILE A 148 10.96 -17.70 7.36
C ILE A 148 12.46 -17.74 7.63
N ALA A 149 13.29 -17.31 6.67
CA ALA A 149 14.75 -17.30 6.81
C ALA A 149 15.20 -16.51 8.04
N LYS A 150 14.56 -15.38 8.34
CA LYS A 150 14.86 -14.59 9.54
C LYS A 150 14.64 -15.36 10.84
N ARG A 151 13.66 -16.27 10.90
CA ARG A 151 13.33 -17.06 12.09
C ARG A 151 14.19 -18.31 12.20
N VAL A 152 14.38 -19.00 11.07
CA VAL A 152 15.14 -20.25 11.01
C VAL A 152 16.64 -20.00 11.15
N SER A 153 17.18 -18.94 10.55
CA SER A 153 18.62 -18.60 10.64
C SER A 153 19.02 -17.85 11.91
N SER A 154 18.08 -17.54 12.81
CA SER A 154 18.36 -16.88 14.09
C SER A 154 18.72 -17.86 15.21
N LYS A 155 18.82 -19.16 14.88
CA LYS A 155 19.33 -20.24 15.74
C LYS A 155 20.67 -20.73 15.19
#